data_AF-A0A962HB90-F1
#
_entry.id   AF-A0A962HB90-F1
#
_cell.length_a   1.000
_cell.length_b   1.000
_cell.length_c   1.000
_cell.angle_alpha   90.00
_cell.angle_beta   90.00
_cell.angle_gamma   90.00
#
_symmetry.space_group_name_H-M   'P 1'
#
loop_
_entity.id
_entity.type
_entity.pdbx_description
1 polymer ?
#
loop_
_entity_poly.entity_id
_entity_poly.type
_entity_poly.pdbx_seq_one_letter_code
_entity_poly.pdbx_strand_id
1 'polypeptide(L)' 'MKAGALQQAILTSPSFSIIATDERGIIQLFNVGAERMLGYRANEVVNRCTPSDLHDPAEVRAR' A
#
# COMPACT_ATOMS: atom_id res chain seq x y z
N MET A 1 25.97 9.48 -2.24
CA MET A 1 24.70 8.85 -2.69
C MET A 1 24.40 7.62 -1.82
N LYS A 2 23.61 7.76 -0.74
CA LYS A 2 23.13 6.61 0.07
C LYS A 2 21.72 6.84 0.64
N ALA A 3 20.86 7.57 -0.08
CA ALA A 3 19.45 7.74 0.33
C ALA A 3 18.56 6.53 -0.05
N GLY A 4 18.89 5.81 -1.13
CA GLY A 4 18.02 4.76 -1.66
C GLY A 4 17.93 3.48 -0.83
N ALA A 5 19.00 3.07 -0.15
CA ALA A 5 19.05 1.77 0.54
C ALA A 5 18.17 1.74 1.80
N LEU A 6 18.13 2.83 2.58
CA LEU A 6 17.28 2.93 3.76
C LEU A 6 15.80 3.06 3.37
N GLN A 7 15.50 3.89 2.37
CA GLN A 7 14.14 3.97 1.82
C GLN A 7 13.67 2.61 1.29
N GLN A 8 14.51 1.89 0.54
CA GLN A 8 14.16 0.54 0.10
C GLN A 8 13.97 -0.44 1.25
N ALA A 9 14.81 -0.41 2.29
CA ALA A 9 14.66 -1.30 3.44
C ALA A 9 13.36 -1.05 4.21
N ILE A 10 12.94 0.20 4.35
CA ILE A 10 11.65 0.56 4.96
C ILE A 10 10.50 0.13 4.03
N LEU A 11 10.64 0.38 2.73
CA LEU A 11 9.64 -0.02 1.74
C LEU A 11 9.50 -1.54 1.63
N THR A 12 10.55 -2.33 1.77
CA THR A 12 10.46 -3.80 1.69
C THR A 12 10.25 -4.48 3.04
N SER A 13 10.28 -3.71 4.14
CA SER A 13 10.07 -4.25 5.47
C SER A 13 8.66 -4.84 5.59
N PRO A 14 8.53 -6.13 5.97
CA PRO A 14 7.23 -6.74 6.23
C PRO A 14 6.56 -6.20 7.50
N SER A 15 7.28 -5.41 8.32
CA SER A 15 6.76 -4.84 9.56
C SER A 15 5.88 -3.61 9.35
N PHE A 16 5.91 -3.00 8.16
CA PHE A 16 5.13 -1.80 7.85
C PHE A 16 4.37 -1.95 6.53
N SER A 17 3.07 -1.67 6.55
CA SER A 17 2.28 -1.51 5.33
C SER A 17 2.48 -0.12 4.76
N ILE A 18 2.95 -0.04 3.51
CA ILE A 18 3.12 1.21 2.79
C ILE A 18 2.33 1.13 1.49
N ILE A 19 1.44 2.11 1.33
CA ILE A 19 0.61 2.30 0.15
C ILE A 19 0.84 3.75 -0.31
N ALA A 20 1.17 3.94 -1.58
CA ALA A 20 1.24 5.27 -2.19
C ALA A 20 0.24 5.35 -3.33
N THR A 21 -0.46 6.47 -3.44
CA THR A 21 -1.42 6.74 -4.50
C THR A 21 -1.00 7.92 -5.35
N ASP A 22 -1.54 8.00 -6.56
CA ASP A 22 -1.49 9.22 -7.36
C ASP A 22 -2.50 10.28 -6.86
N GLU A 23 -2.53 11.42 -7.55
CA GLU A 23 -3.46 12.54 -7.30
C GLU A 23 -4.94 12.18 -7.47
N ARG A 24 -5.24 11.06 -8.15
CA ARG A 24 -6.59 10.54 -8.35
C ARG A 24 -6.96 9.45 -7.33
N GLY A 25 -6.03 9.11 -6.43
CA GLY A 25 -6.22 8.09 -5.41
C GLY A 25 -5.92 6.66 -5.88
N ILE A 26 -5.41 6.45 -7.09
CA ILE A 26 -5.07 5.12 -7.60
C ILE A 26 -3.76 4.66 -6.99
N ILE A 27 -3.72 3.42 -6.48
CA ILE A 27 -2.52 2.84 -5.87
C ILE A 27 -1.41 2.70 -6.90
N GLN A 28 -0.28 3.36 -6.65
CA GLN A 28 0.94 3.31 -7.45
C GLN A 28 2.01 2.43 -6.82
N LEU A 29 2.01 2.33 -5.48
CA LEU A 29 2.94 1.50 -4.73
C LEU A 29 2.20 0.72 -3.67
N PHE A 30 2.47 -0.58 -3.62
CA PHE A 30 1.96 -1.50 -2.63
C PHE A 30 3.09 -2.42 -2.21
N ASN A 31 3.55 -2.29 -0.97
CA ASN A 31 4.72 -3.04 -0.52
C ASN A 31 4.38 -4.42 0.05
N VAL A 32 5.41 -5.26 0.25
CA VAL A 32 5.25 -6.62 0.80
C VAL A 32 4.59 -6.62 2.19
N GLY A 33 4.81 -5.59 3.00
CA GLY A 33 4.12 -5.44 4.28
C GLY A 33 2.61 -5.24 4.10
N ALA A 34 2.19 -4.39 3.16
CA ALA A 34 0.79 -4.18 2.81
C ALA A 34 0.17 -5.44 2.21
N GLU A 35 0.90 -6.17 1.36
CA GLU A 35 0.43 -7.46 0.84
C GLU A 35 0.16 -8.48 1.94
N ARG A 36 1.05 -8.57 2.93
CA ARG A 36 0.89 -9.49 4.05
C ARG A 36 -0.23 -9.07 4.99
N MET A 37 -0.39 -7.78 5.23
CA MET A 37 -1.35 -7.26 6.20
C MET A 37 -2.78 -7.21 5.64
N LEU A 38 -2.93 -6.86 4.37
CA LEU A 38 -4.24 -6.73 3.72
C LEU A 38 -4.63 -7.97 2.90
N GLY A 39 -3.68 -8.88 2.63
CA GLY A 39 -3.94 -10.15 1.93
C GLY A 39 -4.03 -10.05 0.41
N TYR A 40 -3.81 -8.88 -0.17
CA TYR A 40 -3.78 -8.65 -1.62
C TYR A 40 -2.36 -8.70 -2.17
N ARG A 41 -2.19 -9.03 -3.44
CA ARG A 41 -0.91 -8.87 -4.14
C ARG A 41 -0.81 -7.49 -4.79
N ALA A 42 0.40 -6.94 -4.88
CA ALA A 42 0.59 -5.65 -5.55
C ALA A 42 0.07 -5.67 -7.00
N ASN A 43 0.20 -6.77 -7.73
CA ASN A 43 -0.30 -6.89 -9.11
C ASN A 43 -1.84 -6.87 -9.24
N GLU A 44 -2.57 -7.10 -8.15
CA GLU A 44 -4.04 -7.07 -8.13
C GLU A 44 -4.58 -5.66 -7.89
N VAL A 45 -3.80 -4.81 -7.19
CA VAL A 45 -4.28 -3.50 -6.69
C VAL A 45 -3.56 -2.31 -7.31
N VAL A 46 -2.27 -2.44 -7.65
CA VAL A 46 -1.47 -1.36 -8.25
C VAL A 46 -2.01 -1.04 -9.65
N ASN A 47 -2.22 0.25 -9.92
CA ASN A 47 -2.84 0.80 -11.13
C ASN A 47 -4.27 0.35 -11.40
N ARG A 48 -4.96 -0.25 -10.41
CA ARG A 48 -6.29 -0.83 -10.59
C ARG A 48 -7.32 -0.28 -9.62
N CYS A 49 -6.93 -0.14 -8.36
CA CYS A 49 -7.86 0.19 -7.28
C CYS A 49 -7.32 1.37 -6.46
N THR A 50 -8.23 2.00 -5.72
CA THR A 50 -7.90 2.96 -4.67
C THR A 50 -7.79 2.25 -3.32
N PRO A 51 -7.11 2.82 -2.31
CA PRO A 51 -7.09 2.25 -0.96
C PRO A 51 -8.49 2.09 -0.38
N SER A 52 -9.42 2.97 -0.74
CA SER A 52 -10.82 2.92 -0.32
C SER A 52 -11.55 1.67 -0.82
N ASP A 53 -11.12 1.07 -1.93
CA ASP A 53 -11.71 -0.17 -2.46
C ASP A 53 -11.23 -1.43 -1.71
N LEU A 54 -10.11 -1.34 -0.97
CA LEU A 54 -9.59 -2.44 -0.16
C LEU A 54 -10.26 -2.53 1.23
N HIS A 55 -10.91 -1.46 1.69
CA HIS A 55 -11.58 -1.43 2.99
C HIS A 55 -13.09 -1.57 2.81
N ASP A 56 -13.73 -2.33 3.71
CA ASP A 56 -15.18 -2.33 3.77
C ASP A 56 -15.64 -0.91 4.14
N PRO A 57 -16.51 -0.25 3.35
CA PRO A 57 -16.97 1.10 3.66
C PRO A 57 -17.69 1.21 5.01
N ALA A 58 -18.06 0.10 5.65
CA ALA A 58 -18.51 0.07 7.05
C ALA A 58 -17.38 0.28 8.08
N GLU A 59 -16.16 -0.19 7.82
CA GLU A 59 -15.00 -0.03 8.72
C GLU A 59 -14.52 1.43 8.78
N VAL A 60 -14.58 2.14 7.64
CA VAL A 60 -14.17 3.55 7.51
C VAL A 60 -15.15 4.52 8.19
N ARG A 61 -16.43 4.14 8.34
CA ARG A 61 -17.47 4.98 8.96
C ARG A 61 -17.55 4.88 10.49
N ALA A 62 -16.83 3.95 11.11
CA ALA A 62 -16.92 3.68 12.53
C ALA A 62 -15.93 4.49 13.41
N ARG A 63 -15.33 5.57 12.89
CA ARG A 63 -14.42 6.45 13.65
C ARG A 63 -14.75 7.92 13.49
#